data_AF-A0A7G5BZQ3-F1
#
_entry.id   AF-A0A7G5BZQ3-F1
#
_cell.length_a   1.000
_cell.length_b   1.000
_cell.length_c   1.000
_cell.angle_alpha   90.00
_cell.angle_beta   90.00
_cell.angle_gamma   90.00
#
_symmetry.space_group_name_H-M   'P 1'
#
loop_
_entity.id
_entity.type
_entity.pdbx_description
1 polymer ?
#
loop_
_entity_poly.entity_id
_entity_poly.type
_entity_poly.pdbx_seq_one_letter_code
_entity_poly.pdbx_strand_id
1 'polypeptide(L)'
;MGYVEVNSKLADELRRFWEWFGTDIHEYEAIKTKNGLEEFMYPHWDELVRLAYRTIEDLEKGEATDVALILEVMALDNEEENILTECVNKLSESRLEIVVKHGTIFPLSNTRWQIAELIGRKQHTTWEKYLLKLIEDSNKYVQRRALLSLVKIDSKLASELSFQKLDDVDEMMRLNAIRIIKETSSTFLNEALKKLEGDTSQLVLEEVASIKKDIDV
;
A
#
# COMPACT_ATOMS: atom_id res chain seq x y z
N MET A 1 25.13 -14.02 -18.83
CA MET A 1 26.08 -12.92 -18.56
C MET A 1 25.40 -11.55 -18.53
N GLY A 2 24.16 -11.37 -19.03
CA GLY A 2 23.45 -10.08 -19.04
C GLY A 2 22.52 -9.77 -17.86
N TYR A 3 22.28 -10.69 -16.91
CA TYR A 3 21.27 -10.52 -15.84
C TYR A 3 21.78 -9.77 -14.61
N VAL A 4 23.03 -10.07 -14.22
CA VAL A 4 23.78 -9.28 -13.23
C VAL A 4 23.90 -7.82 -13.68
N GLU A 5 23.91 -7.60 -15.00
CA GLU A 5 24.00 -6.27 -15.60
C GLU A 5 22.72 -5.44 -15.41
N VAL A 6 21.52 -6.03 -15.46
CA VAL A 6 20.26 -5.30 -15.27
C VAL A 6 20.11 -4.85 -13.82
N ASN A 7 20.35 -5.74 -12.85
CA ASN A 7 20.31 -5.41 -11.43
C ASN A 7 21.33 -4.33 -11.08
N SER A 8 22.56 -4.43 -11.59
CA SER A 8 23.59 -3.40 -11.39
C SER A 8 23.17 -2.06 -11.98
N LYS A 9 22.59 -2.05 -13.19
CA LYS A 9 22.12 -0.81 -13.82
C LYS A 9 20.99 -0.17 -13.04
N LEU A 10 20.03 -0.95 -12.56
CA LEU A 10 18.93 -0.44 -11.74
C LEU A 10 19.44 0.13 -10.42
N ALA A 11 20.35 -0.57 -9.74
CA ALA A 11 20.97 -0.09 -8.51
C ALA A 11 21.77 1.20 -8.72
N ASP A 12 22.51 1.33 -9.82
CA ASP A 12 23.21 2.56 -10.17
C ASP A 12 22.25 3.69 -10.51
N GLU A 13 21.13 3.41 -11.17
CA GLU A 13 20.11 4.40 -11.51
C GLU A 13 19.34 4.88 -10.26
N LEU A 14 19.02 3.99 -9.33
CA LEU A 14 18.46 4.36 -8.03
C LEU A 14 19.43 5.22 -7.22
N ARG A 15 20.73 4.93 -7.27
CA ARG A 15 21.73 5.79 -6.62
C ARG A 15 21.71 7.21 -7.20
N ARG A 16 21.63 7.35 -8.51
CA ARG A 16 21.52 8.66 -9.18
C ARG A 16 20.21 9.36 -8.83
N PHE A 17 19.10 8.62 -8.73
CA PHE A 17 17.83 9.18 -8.26
C PHE A 17 17.99 9.78 -6.87
N TRP A 18 18.56 9.05 -5.92
CA TRP A 18 18.77 9.53 -4.55
C TRP A 18 19.73 10.71 -4.46
N GLU A 19 20.82 10.69 -5.22
CA GLU A 19 21.73 11.83 -5.37
C GLU A 19 21.02 13.07 -5.93
N TRP A 20 20.16 12.90 -6.93
CA TRP A 20 19.37 13.98 -7.52
C TRP A 20 18.31 14.52 -6.56
N PHE A 21 17.59 13.63 -5.85
CA PHE A 21 16.55 14.00 -4.89
C PHE A 21 17.15 14.64 -3.62
N GLY A 22 18.42 14.34 -3.33
CA GLY A 22 19.16 14.89 -2.19
C GLY A 22 18.84 14.20 -0.87
N THR A 23 18.58 12.89 -0.89
CA THR A 23 18.23 12.06 0.29
C THR A 23 18.63 10.61 0.07
N ASP A 24 18.37 9.76 1.06
CA ASP A 24 18.32 8.31 0.90
C ASP A 24 16.95 7.73 1.29
N ILE A 25 16.82 6.42 1.11
CA ILE A 25 15.64 5.61 1.45
C ILE A 25 15.19 5.75 2.91
N HIS A 26 16.09 6.03 3.85
CA HIS A 26 15.78 6.13 5.28
C HIS A 26 15.26 7.51 5.67
N GLU A 27 15.72 8.56 4.99
CA GLU A 27 15.32 9.95 5.27
C GLU A 27 14.18 10.45 4.37
N TYR A 28 13.94 9.78 3.24
CA TYR A 28 12.99 10.20 2.20
C TYR A 28 11.60 10.56 2.74
N GLU A 29 10.99 9.71 3.58
CA GLU A 29 9.64 9.96 4.10
C GLU A 29 9.55 11.21 4.99
N ALA A 30 10.65 11.62 5.62
CA ALA A 30 10.70 12.79 6.49
C ALA A 30 10.85 14.12 5.72
N ILE A 31 11.29 14.04 4.46
CA ILE A 31 11.66 15.22 3.67
C ILE A 31 10.88 15.41 2.37
N LYS A 32 10.22 14.37 1.84
CA LYS A 32 9.55 14.42 0.52
C LYS A 32 8.51 15.52 0.41
N THR A 33 7.86 15.90 1.50
CA THR A 33 6.86 16.98 1.53
C THR A 33 7.46 18.38 1.60
N LYS A 34 8.80 18.51 1.70
CA LYS A 34 9.50 19.77 1.95
C LYS A 34 10.34 20.25 0.78
N ASN A 35 10.78 19.35 -0.10
CA ASN A 35 11.69 19.72 -1.20
C ASN A 35 10.95 20.25 -2.44
N GLY A 36 9.62 20.08 -2.52
CA GLY A 36 8.82 20.51 -3.66
C GLY A 36 9.17 19.81 -4.98
N LEU A 37 9.89 18.68 -4.90
CA LEU A 37 10.23 17.80 -6.01
C LEU A 37 9.35 16.56 -5.92
N GLU A 38 8.72 16.21 -7.03
CA GLU A 38 8.02 14.92 -7.18
C GLU A 38 8.98 13.90 -7.80
N GLU A 39 8.82 12.61 -7.49
CA GLU A 39 9.73 11.54 -7.92
C GLU A 39 9.78 11.42 -9.45
N PHE A 40 8.64 11.58 -10.12
CA PHE A 40 8.54 11.52 -11.57
C PHE A 40 9.25 12.68 -12.28
N MET A 41 9.64 13.73 -11.56
CA MET A 41 10.45 14.82 -12.13
C MET A 41 11.92 14.43 -12.31
N TYR A 42 12.32 13.24 -11.86
CA TYR A 42 13.66 12.73 -12.07
C TYR A 42 13.98 12.66 -13.58
N PRO A 43 15.09 13.29 -14.07
CA PRO A 43 15.37 13.36 -15.51
C PRO A 43 15.49 12.02 -16.23
N HIS A 44 15.75 10.93 -15.49
CA HIS A 44 15.86 9.57 -16.02
C HIS A 44 14.74 8.65 -15.51
N TRP A 45 13.58 9.21 -15.14
CA TRP A 45 12.41 8.47 -14.66
C TRP A 45 12.02 7.30 -15.57
N ASP A 46 11.90 7.55 -16.88
CA ASP A 46 11.54 6.50 -17.85
C ASP A 46 12.56 5.35 -17.88
N GLU A 47 13.85 5.65 -17.74
CA GLU A 47 14.91 4.64 -17.70
C GLU A 47 14.85 3.83 -16.39
N LEU A 48 14.59 4.50 -15.26
CA LEU A 48 14.41 3.86 -13.96
C LEU A 48 13.24 2.87 -13.99
N VAL A 49 12.07 3.30 -14.47
CA VAL A 49 10.88 2.45 -14.61
C VAL A 49 11.14 1.30 -15.59
N ARG A 50 11.77 1.58 -16.74
CA ARG A 50 12.12 0.54 -17.72
C ARG A 50 13.06 -0.52 -17.15
N LEU A 51 14.05 -0.12 -16.36
CA LEU A 51 14.96 -1.05 -15.69
C LEU A 51 14.23 -1.88 -14.62
N ALA A 52 13.28 -1.29 -13.90
CA ALA A 52 12.42 -2.02 -12.96
C ALA A 52 11.57 -3.07 -13.67
N TYR A 53 10.94 -2.75 -14.81
CA TYR A 53 10.20 -3.75 -15.61
C TYR A 53 11.07 -4.92 -16.04
N ARG A 54 12.28 -4.66 -16.53
CA ARG A 54 13.22 -5.74 -16.88
C ARG A 54 13.61 -6.58 -15.68
N THR A 55 13.78 -5.95 -14.52
CA THR A 55 14.09 -6.65 -13.26
C THR A 55 12.93 -7.54 -12.80
N ILE A 56 11.67 -7.12 -13.02
CA ILE A 56 10.47 -7.95 -12.80
C ILE A 56 10.45 -9.16 -13.75
N GLU A 57 10.76 -8.96 -15.04
CA GLU A 57 10.85 -10.07 -16.00
C GLU A 57 11.92 -11.09 -15.61
N ASP A 58 13.08 -10.62 -15.17
CA ASP A 58 14.20 -11.47 -14.76
C ASP A 58 13.84 -12.25 -13.47
N LEU A 59 13.13 -11.61 -12.52
CA LEU A 59 12.55 -12.28 -11.36
C LEU A 59 11.58 -13.40 -11.78
N GLU A 60 10.69 -13.15 -12.74
CA GLU A 60 9.77 -14.20 -13.24
C GLU A 60 10.52 -15.38 -13.84
N LYS A 61 11.55 -15.12 -14.66
CA LYS A 61 12.42 -16.16 -15.24
C LYS A 61 13.22 -16.94 -14.18
N GLY A 62 13.20 -16.52 -12.92
CA GLY A 62 13.91 -17.16 -11.82
C GLY A 62 15.40 -16.80 -11.79
N GLU A 63 15.77 -15.67 -12.38
CA GLU A 63 17.13 -15.17 -12.39
C GLU A 63 17.45 -14.48 -11.06
N ALA A 64 18.73 -14.50 -10.67
CA ALA A 64 19.18 -13.88 -9.44
C ALA A 64 18.89 -12.37 -9.48
N THR A 65 17.93 -11.95 -8.66
CA THR A 65 17.37 -10.59 -8.66
C THR A 65 17.28 -10.08 -7.23
N ASP A 66 17.68 -8.84 -7.03
CA ASP A 66 17.45 -8.15 -5.77
C ASP A 66 16.05 -7.53 -5.78
N VAL A 67 15.12 -8.18 -5.09
CA VAL A 67 13.72 -7.72 -4.98
C VAL A 67 13.63 -6.34 -4.31
N ALA A 68 14.61 -5.94 -3.50
CA ALA A 68 14.61 -4.61 -2.89
C ALA A 68 14.62 -3.49 -3.94
N LEU A 69 15.30 -3.69 -5.07
CA LEU A 69 15.34 -2.71 -6.16
C LEU A 69 13.94 -2.51 -6.79
N ILE A 70 13.19 -3.58 -6.99
CA ILE A 70 11.79 -3.49 -7.48
C ILE A 70 10.92 -2.76 -6.45
N LEU A 71 11.05 -3.10 -5.18
CA LEU A 71 10.26 -2.53 -4.09
C LEU A 71 10.55 -1.04 -3.87
N GLU A 72 11.79 -0.62 -4.11
CA GLU A 72 12.22 0.77 -4.03
C GLU A 72 11.61 1.59 -5.16
N VAL A 73 11.71 1.14 -6.42
CA VAL A 73 11.05 1.85 -7.53
C VAL A 73 9.52 1.83 -7.36
N MET A 74 8.94 0.74 -6.86
CA MET A 74 7.52 0.70 -6.49
C MET A 74 7.16 1.82 -5.51
N ALA A 75 8.00 2.09 -4.51
CA ALA A 75 7.75 3.17 -3.56
C ALA A 75 7.75 4.55 -4.20
N LEU A 76 8.59 4.77 -5.21
CA LEU A 76 8.72 6.03 -5.93
C LEU A 76 7.56 6.22 -6.93
N ASP A 77 7.10 5.13 -7.53
CA ASP A 77 5.98 5.09 -8.48
C ASP A 77 4.61 4.98 -7.76
N ASN A 78 4.46 5.68 -6.63
CA ASN A 78 3.29 5.53 -5.77
C ASN A 78 2.03 6.20 -6.30
N GLU A 79 2.13 7.09 -7.28
CA GLU A 79 0.96 7.79 -7.84
C GLU A 79 0.31 6.97 -8.97
N GLU A 80 1.13 6.43 -9.87
CA GLU A 80 0.65 5.71 -11.06
C GLU A 80 0.53 4.19 -10.84
N GLU A 81 1.19 3.64 -9.81
CA GLU A 81 1.16 2.21 -9.47
C GLU A 81 1.54 1.29 -10.66
N ASN A 82 2.40 1.77 -11.56
CA ASN A 82 2.90 1.03 -12.71
C ASN A 82 3.69 -0.22 -12.31
N ILE A 83 4.62 -0.09 -11.36
CA ILE A 83 5.44 -1.20 -10.86
C ILE A 83 4.58 -2.25 -10.16
N LEU A 84 3.60 -1.80 -9.37
CA LEU A 84 2.60 -2.68 -8.77
C LEU A 84 1.81 -3.43 -9.84
N THR A 85 1.30 -2.72 -10.84
CA THR A 85 0.51 -3.28 -11.94
C THR A 85 1.33 -4.30 -12.74
N GLU A 86 2.59 -4.00 -13.02
CA GLU A 86 3.49 -4.91 -13.73
C GLU A 86 3.76 -6.18 -12.92
N CYS A 87 4.01 -6.06 -11.61
CA CYS A 87 4.14 -7.21 -10.72
C CYS A 87 2.89 -8.10 -10.79
N VAL A 88 1.69 -7.53 -10.63
CA VAL A 88 0.42 -8.26 -10.66
C VAL A 88 0.18 -9.00 -11.98
N ASN A 89 0.58 -8.39 -13.10
CA ASN A 89 0.32 -8.91 -14.44
C ASN A 89 1.35 -9.94 -14.92
N LYS A 90 2.61 -9.80 -14.51
CA LYS A 90 3.71 -10.60 -15.05
C LYS A 90 4.18 -11.72 -14.13
N LEU A 91 4.12 -11.51 -12.82
CA LEU A 91 4.70 -12.46 -11.87
C LEU A 91 3.74 -13.61 -11.60
N SER A 92 4.28 -14.82 -11.64
CA SER A 92 3.64 -16.01 -11.09
C SER A 92 3.43 -15.86 -9.58
N GLU A 93 2.48 -16.62 -9.03
CA GLU A 93 2.15 -16.59 -7.60
C GLU A 93 3.38 -16.84 -6.70
N SER A 94 4.26 -17.75 -7.11
CA SER A 94 5.50 -18.04 -6.37
C SER A 94 6.47 -16.86 -6.30
N ARG A 95 6.46 -16.00 -7.32
CA ARG A 95 7.29 -14.78 -7.38
C ARG A 95 6.63 -13.62 -6.66
N LEU A 96 5.30 -13.51 -6.77
CA LEU A 96 4.53 -12.57 -5.97
C LEU A 96 4.69 -12.84 -4.47
N GLU A 97 4.74 -14.10 -4.02
CA GLU A 97 5.01 -14.43 -2.60
C GLU A 97 6.35 -13.82 -2.14
N ILE A 98 7.38 -13.82 -3.00
CA ILE A 98 8.68 -13.18 -2.69
C ILE A 98 8.50 -11.67 -2.53
N VAL A 99 7.83 -11.02 -3.48
CA VAL A 99 7.55 -9.57 -3.46
C VAL A 99 6.72 -9.19 -2.22
N VAL A 100 5.65 -9.93 -1.93
CA VAL A 100 4.77 -9.72 -0.77
C VAL A 100 5.56 -9.86 0.53
N LYS A 101 6.34 -10.94 0.69
CA LYS A 101 7.09 -11.20 1.92
C LYS A 101 8.09 -10.09 2.23
N HIS A 102 8.85 -9.64 1.22
CA HIS A 102 9.86 -8.60 1.41
C HIS A 102 9.21 -7.21 1.50
N GLY A 103 8.22 -6.94 0.66
CA GLY A 103 7.51 -5.67 0.59
C GLY A 103 6.73 -5.35 1.86
N THR A 104 6.16 -6.36 2.54
CA THR A 104 5.41 -6.16 3.80
C THR A 104 6.25 -5.54 4.92
N ILE A 105 7.57 -5.73 4.88
CA ILE A 105 8.51 -5.21 5.89
C ILE A 105 9.44 -4.14 5.34
N PHE A 106 9.17 -3.66 4.12
CA PHE A 106 10.05 -2.72 3.44
C PHE A 106 10.03 -1.36 4.16
N PRO A 107 11.16 -0.63 4.25
CA PRO A 107 11.25 0.61 5.01
C PRO A 107 10.29 1.70 4.51
N LEU A 108 10.01 1.76 3.21
CA LEU A 108 9.12 2.76 2.63
C LEU A 108 7.65 2.35 2.74
N SER A 109 6.84 3.20 3.37
CA SER A 109 5.39 3.04 3.51
C SER A 109 4.70 3.00 2.15
N ASN A 110 5.25 3.69 1.14
CA ASN A 110 4.74 3.66 -0.22
C ASN A 110 4.74 2.26 -0.84
N THR A 111 5.80 1.47 -0.59
CA THR A 111 5.82 0.06 -0.94
C THR A 111 4.77 -0.70 -0.15
N ARG A 112 4.75 -0.53 1.19
CA ARG A 112 3.92 -1.34 2.08
C ARG A 112 2.43 -1.22 1.78
N TRP A 113 1.92 -0.02 1.48
CA TRP A 113 0.52 0.11 1.10
C TRP A 113 0.23 -0.49 -0.28
N GLN A 114 1.17 -0.41 -1.22
CA GLN A 114 1.03 -1.06 -2.53
C GLN A 114 1.07 -2.59 -2.41
N ILE A 115 1.79 -3.14 -1.44
CA ILE A 115 1.73 -4.58 -1.11
C ILE A 115 0.35 -4.97 -0.58
N ALA A 116 -0.26 -4.16 0.28
CA ALA A 116 -1.65 -4.39 0.68
C ALA A 116 -2.58 -4.42 -0.56
N GLU A 117 -2.47 -3.41 -1.43
CA GLU A 117 -3.23 -3.34 -2.68
C GLU A 117 -3.00 -4.56 -3.58
N LEU A 118 -1.75 -4.99 -3.75
CA LEU A 118 -1.37 -6.19 -4.50
C LEU A 118 -2.13 -7.41 -4.00
N ILE A 119 -2.09 -7.65 -2.68
CA ILE A 119 -2.76 -8.77 -2.04
C ILE A 119 -4.27 -8.71 -2.31
N GLY A 120 -4.88 -7.53 -2.14
CA GLY A 120 -6.30 -7.30 -2.41
C GLY A 120 -6.69 -7.52 -3.87
N ARG A 121 -5.85 -7.12 -4.84
CA ARG A 121 -6.08 -7.35 -6.28
C ARG A 121 -6.04 -8.82 -6.64
N LYS A 122 -5.11 -9.57 -6.05
CA LYS A 122 -4.99 -11.01 -6.27
C LYS A 122 -6.04 -11.82 -5.51
N GLN A 123 -6.64 -11.24 -4.46
CA GLN A 123 -7.60 -11.89 -3.56
C GLN A 123 -7.05 -13.23 -3.01
N HIS A 124 -5.74 -13.29 -2.78
CA HIS A 124 -5.06 -14.52 -2.40
C HIS A 124 -5.14 -14.73 -0.88
N THR A 125 -6.06 -15.60 -0.44
CA THR A 125 -6.39 -15.75 0.99
C THR A 125 -5.22 -16.18 1.86
N THR A 126 -4.23 -16.92 1.35
CA THR A 126 -3.05 -17.31 2.16
C THR A 126 -2.15 -16.12 2.55
N TRP A 127 -2.33 -14.97 1.89
CA TRP A 127 -1.60 -13.73 2.18
C TRP A 127 -2.28 -12.85 3.23
N GLU A 128 -3.43 -13.27 3.76
CA GLU A 128 -4.13 -12.57 4.85
C GLU A 128 -3.19 -12.22 6.01
N LYS A 129 -2.29 -13.13 6.41
CA LYS A 129 -1.29 -12.89 7.46
C LYS A 129 -0.40 -11.64 7.21
N TYR A 130 -0.13 -11.31 5.95
CA TYR A 130 0.64 -10.12 5.58
C TYR A 130 -0.21 -8.86 5.69
N LEU A 131 -1.50 -8.92 5.30
CA LEU A 131 -2.44 -7.82 5.55
C LEU A 131 -2.61 -7.54 7.04
N LEU A 132 -2.76 -8.59 7.87
CA LEU A 132 -2.86 -8.42 9.33
C LEU A 132 -1.63 -7.71 9.91
N LYS A 133 -0.44 -7.99 9.38
CA LYS A 133 0.77 -7.25 9.76
C LYS A 133 0.72 -5.78 9.34
N LEU A 134 0.20 -5.47 8.15
CA LEU A 134 0.08 -4.10 7.62
C LEU A 134 -1.04 -3.30 8.30
N ILE A 135 -2.06 -3.94 8.88
CA ILE A 135 -3.11 -3.30 9.68
C ILE A 135 -2.54 -2.75 11.00
N GLU A 136 -1.41 -3.29 11.45
CA GLU A 136 -0.67 -2.84 12.64
C GLU A 136 0.54 -1.97 12.28
N ASP A 137 0.64 -1.49 11.03
CA ASP A 137 1.74 -0.64 10.57
C ASP A 137 1.80 0.70 11.31
N SER A 138 2.99 1.29 11.47
CA SER A 138 3.10 2.62 12.09
C SER A 138 2.47 3.73 11.22
N ASN A 139 2.38 3.53 9.91
CA ASN A 139 1.79 4.48 8.97
C ASN A 139 0.28 4.23 8.81
N LYS A 140 -0.54 5.22 9.17
CA LYS A 140 -2.00 5.15 9.11
C LYS A 140 -2.55 4.93 7.70
N TYR A 141 -1.87 5.42 6.67
CA TYR A 141 -2.27 5.18 5.28
C TYR A 141 -2.07 3.71 4.89
N VAL A 142 -0.98 3.08 5.32
CA VAL A 142 -0.74 1.63 5.14
C VAL A 142 -1.84 0.83 5.84
N GLN A 143 -2.13 1.15 7.11
CA GLN A 143 -3.21 0.48 7.85
C GLN A 143 -4.55 0.54 7.11
N ARG A 144 -4.94 1.73 6.61
CA ARG A 144 -6.20 1.92 5.86
C ARG A 144 -6.22 1.10 4.57
N ARG A 145 -5.16 1.12 3.77
CA ARG A 145 -5.08 0.34 2.52
C ARG A 145 -5.10 -1.17 2.80
N ALA A 146 -4.51 -1.61 3.90
CA ALA A 146 -4.56 -3.01 4.34
C ALA A 146 -5.96 -3.45 4.76
N LEU A 147 -6.69 -2.64 5.53
CA LEU A 147 -8.10 -2.92 5.88
C LEU A 147 -8.99 -3.00 4.64
N LEU A 148 -8.89 -2.03 3.73
CA LEU A 148 -9.65 -2.03 2.47
C LEU A 148 -9.33 -3.27 1.61
N SER A 149 -8.08 -3.70 1.58
CA SER A 149 -7.68 -4.90 0.84
C SER A 149 -8.19 -6.18 1.51
N LEU A 150 -8.28 -6.20 2.84
CA LEU A 150 -8.83 -7.33 3.60
C LEU A 150 -10.32 -7.52 3.31
N VAL A 151 -11.09 -6.46 3.02
CA VAL A 151 -12.50 -6.57 2.60
C VAL A 151 -12.67 -7.52 1.41
N LYS A 152 -11.70 -7.52 0.48
CA LYS A 152 -11.72 -8.37 -0.74
C LYS A 152 -11.39 -9.83 -0.46
N ILE A 153 -10.86 -10.16 0.72
CA ILE A 153 -10.34 -11.50 1.08
C ILE A 153 -11.16 -12.12 2.21
N ASP A 154 -11.37 -11.37 3.28
CA ASP A 154 -12.20 -11.73 4.42
C ASP A 154 -12.94 -10.46 4.92
N SER A 155 -14.10 -10.21 4.31
CA SER A 155 -14.95 -9.06 4.64
C SER A 155 -15.45 -9.08 6.09
N LYS A 156 -15.61 -10.28 6.66
CA LYS A 156 -16.05 -10.42 8.05
C LYS A 156 -14.94 -9.96 9.00
N LEU A 157 -13.72 -10.48 8.83
CA LEU A 157 -12.57 -10.07 9.63
C LEU A 157 -12.24 -8.59 9.42
N ALA A 158 -12.32 -8.09 8.19
CA ALA A 158 -12.15 -6.67 7.90
C ALA A 158 -13.14 -5.79 8.68
N SER A 159 -14.40 -6.21 8.78
CA SER A 159 -15.39 -5.49 9.58
C SER A 159 -15.11 -5.57 11.08
N GLU A 160 -14.70 -6.73 11.60
CA GLU A 160 -14.36 -6.90 13.02
C GLU A 160 -13.19 -5.98 13.42
N LEU A 161 -12.13 -5.96 12.61
CA LEU A 161 -10.96 -5.09 12.84
C LEU A 161 -11.30 -3.62 12.64
N SER A 162 -12.14 -3.28 11.66
CA SER A 162 -12.60 -1.90 11.46
C SER A 162 -13.37 -1.39 12.67
N PHE A 163 -14.21 -2.22 13.29
CA PHE A 163 -14.93 -1.83 14.51
C PHE A 163 -13.99 -1.46 15.66
N GLN A 164 -12.85 -2.14 15.80
CA GLN A 164 -11.82 -1.81 16.79
C GLN A 164 -11.14 -0.46 16.49
N LYS A 165 -11.03 -0.06 15.23
CA LYS A 165 -10.38 1.19 14.79
C LYS A 165 -11.31 2.42 14.90
N LEU A 166 -12.55 2.26 15.38
CA LEU A 166 -13.46 3.39 15.65
C LEU A 166 -13.01 4.27 16.82
N ASP A 167 -12.07 3.81 17.66
CA ASP A 167 -11.47 4.62 18.74
C ASP A 167 -10.11 5.21 18.35
N ASP A 168 -9.67 5.05 17.10
CA ASP A 168 -8.35 5.52 16.68
C ASP A 168 -8.24 7.04 16.79
N VAL A 169 -7.07 7.55 17.17
CA VAL A 169 -6.82 8.99 17.27
C VAL A 169 -6.87 9.69 15.91
N ASP A 170 -6.54 8.99 14.82
CA ASP A 170 -6.62 9.49 13.45
C ASP A 170 -8.08 9.46 12.96
N GLU A 171 -8.65 10.63 12.66
CA GLU A 171 -10.02 10.76 12.16
C GLU A 171 -10.26 10.04 10.82
N MET A 172 -9.26 9.99 9.94
CA MET A 172 -9.35 9.30 8.67
C MET A 172 -9.39 7.80 8.88
N MET A 173 -8.76 7.29 9.94
CA MET A 173 -8.90 5.88 10.33
C MET A 173 -10.33 5.56 10.77
N ARG A 174 -10.91 6.38 11.67
CA ARG A 174 -12.31 6.21 12.11
C ARG A 174 -13.29 6.32 10.94
N LEU A 175 -13.07 7.29 10.04
CA LEU A 175 -13.87 7.46 8.82
C LEU A 175 -13.83 6.24 7.89
N ASN A 176 -12.64 5.67 7.67
CA ASN A 176 -12.52 4.47 6.84
C ASN A 176 -13.16 3.25 7.52
N ALA A 177 -13.00 3.12 8.84
CA ALA A 177 -13.59 2.04 9.61
C ALA A 177 -15.13 2.00 9.48
N ILE A 178 -15.83 3.14 9.66
CA ILE A 178 -17.28 3.16 9.52
C ILE A 178 -17.75 2.87 8.09
N ARG A 179 -17.00 3.34 7.07
CA ARG A 179 -17.27 3.02 5.66
C ARG A 179 -17.17 1.53 5.37
N ILE A 180 -16.12 0.87 5.86
CA ILE A 180 -15.95 -0.59 5.72
C ILE A 180 -17.10 -1.34 6.41
N ILE A 181 -17.45 -0.97 7.64
CA ILE A 181 -18.55 -1.59 8.38
C ILE A 181 -19.87 -1.47 7.62
N LYS A 182 -20.14 -0.31 7.01
CA LYS A 182 -21.29 -0.10 6.12
C LYS A 182 -21.22 -0.96 4.86
N GLU A 183 -20.12 -0.90 4.12
CA GLU A 183 -19.93 -1.59 2.83
C GLU A 183 -20.09 -3.11 2.98
N THR A 184 -19.56 -3.66 4.06
CA THR A 184 -19.65 -5.09 4.40
C THR A 184 -21.01 -5.51 4.95
N SER A 185 -22.00 -4.60 5.03
CA SER A 185 -23.32 -4.84 5.63
C SER A 185 -23.22 -5.48 7.02
N SER A 186 -22.24 -5.03 7.80
CA SER A 186 -21.88 -5.66 9.06
C SER A 186 -22.94 -5.49 10.14
N THR A 187 -23.06 -6.51 11.00
CA THR A 187 -23.90 -6.45 12.21
C THR A 187 -23.42 -5.39 13.20
N PHE A 188 -22.18 -4.91 13.10
CA PHE A 188 -21.65 -3.86 13.96
C PHE A 188 -22.15 -2.46 13.60
N LEU A 189 -22.84 -2.27 12.47
CA LEU A 189 -23.16 -0.94 11.95
C LEU A 189 -23.90 -0.06 12.96
N ASN A 190 -24.94 -0.57 13.61
CA ASN A 190 -25.73 0.20 14.59
C ASN A 190 -24.88 0.62 15.80
N GLU A 191 -24.03 -0.28 16.30
CA GLU A 191 -23.15 0.03 17.43
C GLU A 191 -22.07 1.04 17.02
N ALA A 192 -21.53 0.90 15.81
CA ALA A 192 -20.54 1.81 15.25
C ALA A 192 -21.10 3.24 15.08
N LEU A 193 -22.32 3.37 14.54
CA LEU A 193 -23.00 4.66 14.40
C LEU A 193 -23.21 5.32 15.77
N LYS A 194 -23.68 4.55 16.77
CA LYS A 194 -23.85 5.05 18.14
C LYS A 194 -22.52 5.51 18.75
N LYS A 195 -21.43 4.76 18.51
CA LYS A 195 -20.09 5.09 19.01
C LYS A 195 -19.56 6.40 18.43
N LEU A 196 -19.87 6.68 17.17
CA LEU A 196 -19.41 7.87 16.45
C LEU A 196 -20.41 9.07 16.49
N GLU A 197 -21.56 8.96 17.15
CA GLU A 197 -22.58 10.02 17.21
C GLU A 197 -22.08 11.36 17.78
N GLY A 198 -21.05 11.31 18.63
CA GLY A 198 -20.41 12.48 19.23
C GLY A 198 -18.94 12.61 18.83
N ASP A 199 -18.56 12.09 17.65
CA ASP A 199 -17.18 12.22 17.16
C ASP A 199 -16.74 13.68 17.08
N THR A 200 -15.45 13.93 17.31
CA THR A 200 -14.86 15.28 17.28
C THR A 200 -14.58 15.77 15.86
N SER A 201 -14.51 14.86 14.89
CA SER A 201 -14.27 15.17 13.49
C SER A 201 -15.57 15.43 12.75
N GLN A 202 -15.67 16.60 12.13
CA GLN A 202 -16.81 16.95 11.29
C GLN A 202 -16.98 15.98 10.11
N LEU A 203 -15.88 15.50 9.52
CA LEU A 203 -15.91 14.53 8.41
C LEU A 203 -16.56 13.21 8.83
N VAL A 204 -16.24 12.73 10.05
CA VAL A 204 -16.82 11.50 10.59
C VAL A 204 -18.31 11.70 10.90
N LEU A 205 -18.69 12.83 11.51
CA LEU A 205 -20.09 13.14 11.79
C LEU A 205 -20.94 13.25 10.51
N GLU A 206 -20.41 13.86 9.45
CA GLU A 206 -21.08 13.95 8.15
C GLU A 206 -21.30 12.57 7.52
N GLU A 207 -20.30 11.69 7.57
CA GLU A 207 -20.43 10.31 7.10
C GLU A 207 -21.47 9.54 7.91
N VAL A 208 -21.45 9.62 9.25
CA VAL A 208 -22.46 8.99 10.13
C VAL A 208 -23.87 9.48 9.78
N ALA A 209 -24.05 10.78 9.57
CA ALA A 209 -25.33 11.36 9.18
C ALA A 209 -25.78 10.88 7.78
N SER A 210 -24.85 10.76 6.83
CA SER A 210 -25.15 10.21 5.50
C SER A 210 -25.59 8.74 5.59
N ILE A 211 -24.87 7.92 6.35
CA ILE A 211 -25.19 6.50 6.51
C ILE A 211 -26.56 6.30 7.15
N LYS A 212 -26.89 7.08 8.19
CA LYS A 212 -28.21 7.04 8.83
C LYS A 212 -29.33 7.34 7.85
N LYS A 213 -29.16 8.33 6.98
CA LYS A 213 -30.13 8.65 5.93
C LYS A 213 -30.31 7.50 4.94
N ASP A 214 -29.24 6.79 4.59
CA ASP A 214 -29.30 5.69 3.64
C ASP A 214 -30.04 4.46 4.17
N ILE A 215 -30.07 4.24 5.50
CA ILE A 215 -30.73 3.08 6.12
C ILE A 215 -32.16 3.37 6.61
N ASP A 216 -32.53 4.65 6.77
CA ASP A 216 -33.89 5.09 7.13
C ASP A 216 -34.83 5.20 5.89
N VAL A 217 -34.33 4.88 4.69
CA VAL A 217 -35.06 4.82 3.40
C VAL A 217 -35.40 3.38 3.03
#